data_AF-A0A529YD30-F1
#
_entry.id   AF-A0A529YD30-F1
#
_cell.length_a   1.000
_cell.length_b   1.000
_cell.length_c   1.000
_cell.angle_alpha   90.00
_cell.angle_beta   90.00
_cell.angle_gamma   90.00
#
_symmetry.space_group_name_H-M   'P 1'
#
loop_
_entity.id
_entity.type
_entity.pdbx_description
1 polymer ?
#
loop_
_entity_poly.entity_id
_entity_poly.type
_entity_poly.pdbx_seq_one_letter_code
_entity_poly.pdbx_strand_id
1 'polypeptide(L)' 'MIDKLEFFLALAKEEHFGRAAEACGVTQPTLSAGIKQLEEQLGVM' A
#
# COMPACT_ATOMS: atom_id res chain seq x y z
N MET A 1 -5.04 3.51 -10.08
CA MET A 1 -5.53 4.34 -8.94
C MET A 1 -6.28 3.48 -7.94
N ILE A 2 -7.16 2.58 -8.40
CA ILE A 2 -7.83 1.58 -7.55
C ILE A 2 -6.82 0.71 -6.78
N ASP A 3 -5.77 0.22 -7.45
CA ASP A 3 -4.78 -0.69 -6.86
C ASP A 3 -4.02 -0.09 -5.66
N LYS A 4 -3.79 1.23 -5.65
CA LYS A 4 -3.09 1.90 -4.53
C LYS A 4 -3.99 2.05 -3.31
N LEU A 5 -5.29 2.29 -3.53
CA LEU A 5 -6.27 2.33 -2.44
C LEU A 5 -6.47 0.93 -1.84
N GLU A 6 -6.42 -0.13 -2.66
CA GLU A 6 -6.43 -1.51 -2.17
C GLU A 6 -5.20 -1.82 -1.32
N PHE A 7 -4.00 -1.38 -1.73
CA PHE A 7 -2.80 -1.48 -0.91
C PHE A 7 -2.93 -0.74 0.42
N PHE A 8 -3.52 0.46 0.41
CA PHE A 8 -3.77 1.21 1.64
C PHE A 8 -4.76 0.52 2.57
N LEU A 9 -5.87 0.01 2.04
CA LEU A 9 -6.85 -0.75 2.83
C LEU A 9 -6.25 -2.03 3.40
N ALA A 10 -5.43 -2.75 2.63
CA ALA A 10 -4.71 -3.93 3.11
C ALA A 10 -3.70 -3.56 4.22
N LEU A 11 -2.94 -2.48 4.04
CA LEU A 11 -2.01 -2.00 5.06
C LEU A 11 -2.71 -1.57 6.34
N ALA A 12 -3.85 -0.87 6.23
CA ALA A 12 -4.65 -0.46 7.37
C ALA A 12 -5.26 -1.66 8.13
N LYS A 13 -5.58 -2.74 7.42
CA LYS A 13 -6.11 -3.97 8.02
C LYS A 13 -5.02 -4.80 8.70
N GLU A 14 -3.88 -4.96 8.06
CA GLU A 14 -2.81 -5.86 8.54
C GLU A 14 -1.84 -5.17 9.51
N GLU A 15 -1.82 -3.83 9.54
CA GLU A 15 -0.90 -2.98 10.34
C GLU A 15 0.59 -3.30 10.15
N HIS A 16 0.93 -4.04 9.09
CA HIS A 16 2.27 -4.53 8.81
C HIS A 16 2.51 -4.67 7.30
N PHE A 17 3.49 -3.94 6.77
CA PHE A 17 3.78 -3.89 5.33
C PHE A 17 4.02 -5.26 4.68
N GLY A 18 4.77 -6.15 5.33
CA GLY A 18 5.01 -7.50 4.82
C GLY A 18 3.72 -8.32 4.66
N ARG A 19 2.88 -8.38 5.71
CA ARG A 19 1.60 -9.11 5.69
C ARG A 19 0.60 -8.48 4.71
N ALA A 20 0.56 -7.16 4.63
CA ALA A 20 -0.26 -6.45 3.64
C ALA A 20 0.16 -6.79 2.20
N ALA A 21 1.46 -6.90 1.95
CA ALA A 21 1.98 -7.24 0.62
C ALA A 21 1.66 -8.70 0.25
N GLU A 22 1.81 -9.63 1.20
CA GLU A 22 1.36 -11.02 1.05
C GLU A 22 -0.14 -11.11 0.77
N ALA A 23 -0.98 -10.37 1.50
CA ALA A 23 -2.42 -10.32 1.30
C ALA A 23 -2.83 -9.77 -0.09
N CYS A 24 -2.01 -8.87 -0.65
CA CYS A 24 -2.21 -8.32 -1.99
C CYS A 24 -1.53 -9.14 -3.11
N GLY A 25 -0.79 -10.20 -2.77
CA GLY A 25 -0.04 -10.99 -3.75
C GLY A 25 1.12 -10.24 -4.43
N VAL A 26 1.70 -9.25 -3.75
CA VAL A 26 2.81 -8.44 -4.27
C VAL A 26 4.01 -8.48 -3.32
N THR A 27 5.16 -7.96 -3.78
CA THR A 27 6.31 -7.80 -2.90
C THR A 27 6.13 -6.59 -1.97
N GLN A 28 6.74 -6.62 -0.78
CA GLN A 28 6.71 -5.47 0.13
C GLN A 28 7.20 -4.16 -0.52
N PRO A 29 8.31 -4.12 -1.29
CA PRO A 29 8.72 -2.91 -2.01
C PRO A 29 7.65 -2.37 -2.98
N THR A 30 6.92 -3.26 -3.67
CA THR A 30 5.80 -2.86 -4.55
C THR A 30 4.71 -2.15 -3.77
N LEU A 31 4.30 -2.72 -2.63
CA LEU A 31 3.29 -2.12 -1.77
C LEU A 31 3.75 -0.77 -1.22
N SER A 32 4.96 -0.70 -0.65
CA SER A 32 5.51 0.55 -0.11
C SER A 32 5.63 1.66 -1.17
N ALA A 33 6.05 1.34 -2.39
CA ALA A 33 6.08 2.30 -3.48
C ALA A 33 4.67 2.78 -3.88
N GLY A 34 3.68 1.88 -3.89
CA GLY A 34 2.28 2.23 -4.15
C GLY A 34 1.68 3.16 -3.10
N ILE A 35 1.95 2.92 -1.81
CA ILE A 35 1.53 3.78 -0.70
C ILE A 35 2.19 5.16 -0.80
N LYS A 36 3.51 5.21 -1.00
CA LYS A 36 4.22 6.49 -1.14
C LYS A 36 3.66 7.33 -2.29
N GLN A 37 3.41 6.71 -3.45
CA GLN A 37 2.79 7.43 -4.56
C GLN A 37 1.35 7.86 -4.27
N LEU A 38 0.60 7.15 -3.43
CA LEU A 38 -0.73 7.57 -3.00
C LEU A 38 -0.65 8.80 -2.10
N GLU A 39 0.27 8.82 -1.14
CA GLU A 39 0.53 9.96 -0.26
C GLU A 39 0.95 11.21 -1.06
N GLU A 40 1.84 11.05 -2.05
CA GLU A 40 2.21 12.11 -3.00
C GLU A 40 1.01 12.67 -3.76
N GLN A 41 0.16 11.80 -4.28
CA GLN A 41 -1.02 12.19 -5.05
C GLN A 41 -2.05 12.96 -4.21
N LEU A 42 -2.14 12.64 -2.92
CA LEU A 42 -3.02 13.32 -1.99
C LEU A 42 -2.37 14.56 -1.34
N GLY A 43 -1.07 14.80 -1.57
CA GLY A 43 -0.34 15.92 -1.00
C GLY A 43 -0.15 15.81 0.52
N VAL A 44 -0.05 14.58 1.03
CA VAL A 44 0.06 14.29 2.48
C VAL A 44 1.38 13.62 2.88
N MET A 45 2.38 13.61 1.97
CA MET A 45 3.72 13.10 2.29
C MET A 45 4.51 14.07 3.17
#